data_AF-A0A4P6P7I8-F1
#
_entry.id   AF-A0A4P6P7I8-F1
#
_cell.length_a   1.000
_cell.length_b   1.000
_cell.length_c   1.000
_cell.angle_alpha   90.00
_cell.angle_beta   90.00
_cell.angle_gamma   90.00
#
_symmetry.space_group_name_H-M   'P 1'
#
loop_
_entity.id
_entity.type
_entity.pdbx_description
1 polymer ?
#
loop_
_entity_poly.entity_id
_entity_poly.type
_entity_poly.pdbx_seq_one_letter_code
_entity_poly.pdbx_strand_id
1 'polypeptide(L)'
;MTQVSLWQEQANSSDYAELCNALYEREVRILAQGEFNNISVLQGRLLSLSHYISRAAHLMVQAQTPMQLDVQNASWSSKQASKLPMSGQEHASICAWYLSKDISLGLVVPVYFQQRVLLDCVDRLDRENLRIRTNVAGWFSLSASASDNSICSKKAYQLLKPNKKLMQAACSGHRWQDNKKVPPSMLSLRELLLSCSINWQNFKKPLTL
;
A
#
# COMPACT_ATOMS: atom_id res chain seq x y z
N MET A 1 -19.99 31.14 13.05
CA MET A 1 -18.80 30.39 13.52
C MET A 1 -19.25 28.97 13.84
N THR A 2 -19.17 28.02 12.90
CA THR A 2 -19.64 26.63 13.10
C THR A 2 -18.79 25.60 12.32
N GLN A 3 -17.54 25.92 11.99
CA GLN A 3 -16.69 25.05 11.18
C GLN A 3 -15.71 24.16 11.99
N VAL A 4 -15.69 24.30 13.33
CA VAL A 4 -14.76 23.52 14.19
C VAL A 4 -15.39 22.20 14.67
N SER A 5 -16.72 22.10 14.72
CA SER A 5 -17.43 20.95 15.29
C SER A 5 -17.31 19.66 14.47
N LEU A 6 -17.20 19.74 13.13
CA LEU A 6 -17.11 18.56 12.27
C LEU A 6 -15.84 17.72 12.52
N TRP A 7 -14.71 18.37 12.85
CA TRP A 7 -13.45 17.69 13.15
C TRP A 7 -13.42 17.11 14.57
N GLN A 8 -14.17 17.71 15.50
CA GLN A 8 -14.25 17.22 16.88
C GLN A 8 -15.10 15.96 17.00
N GLU A 9 -16.22 15.85 16.27
CA GLU A 9 -17.08 14.66 16.36
C GLU A 9 -16.40 13.37 15.89
N GLN A 10 -15.55 13.43 14.86
CA GLN A 10 -14.85 12.23 14.34
C GLN A 10 -13.60 11.85 15.14
N ALA A 11 -12.89 12.83 15.70
CA ALA A 11 -11.80 12.60 16.65
C ALA A 11 -12.31 12.02 18.00
N ASN A 12 -13.60 12.17 18.29
CA ASN A 12 -14.28 11.62 19.47
C ASN A 12 -14.88 10.22 19.23
N SER A 13 -14.67 9.59 18.07
CA SER A 13 -15.10 8.20 17.88
C SER A 13 -14.20 7.26 18.68
N SER A 14 -14.81 6.29 19.38
CA SER A 14 -14.09 5.23 20.09
C SER A 14 -13.10 4.51 19.17
N ASP A 15 -13.50 4.32 17.91
CA ASP A 15 -12.70 3.63 16.90
C ASP A 15 -11.45 4.41 16.52
N TYR A 16 -11.53 5.74 16.40
CA TYR A 16 -10.36 6.58 16.13
C TYR A 16 -9.34 6.50 17.27
N ALA A 17 -9.80 6.58 18.51
CA ALA A 17 -8.93 6.50 19.69
C ALA A 17 -8.26 5.12 19.78
N GLU A 18 -9.03 4.04 19.57
CA GLU A 18 -8.52 2.67 19.60
C GLU A 18 -7.51 2.42 18.47
N LEU A 19 -7.77 2.91 17.25
CA LEU A 19 -6.82 2.86 16.15
C LEU A 19 -5.52 3.59 16.48
N CYS A 20 -5.61 4.79 17.08
CA CYS A 20 -4.43 5.53 17.50
C CYS A 20 -3.61 4.70 18.50
N ASN A 21 -4.24 4.10 19.50
CA ASN A 21 -3.57 3.26 20.50
C ASN A 21 -2.87 2.06 19.84
N ALA A 22 -3.59 1.29 19.01
CA ALA A 22 -3.05 0.14 18.32
C ALA A 22 -1.87 0.50 17.39
N LEU A 23 -1.98 1.63 16.67
CA LEU A 23 -0.91 2.13 15.82
C LEU A 23 0.30 2.62 16.64
N TYR A 24 0.09 3.31 17.77
CA TYR A 24 1.18 3.74 18.64
C TYR A 24 1.94 2.55 19.22
N GLU A 25 1.23 1.58 19.78
CA GLU A 25 1.85 0.38 20.36
C GLU A 25 2.74 -0.32 19.32
N ARG A 26 2.21 -0.47 18.11
CA ARG A 26 2.91 -1.09 16.99
C ARG A 26 4.13 -0.29 16.54
N GLU A 27 3.95 0.99 16.23
CA GLU A 27 5.04 1.80 15.66
C GLU A 27 6.14 2.07 16.69
N VAL A 28 5.81 2.26 17.97
CA VAL A 28 6.80 2.38 19.04
C VAL A 28 7.62 1.09 19.16
N ARG A 29 6.98 -0.08 19.09
CA ARG A 29 7.70 -1.38 19.08
C ARG A 29 8.66 -1.48 17.89
N ILE A 30 8.22 -1.08 16.69
CA ILE A 30 9.06 -1.05 15.48
C ILE A 30 10.25 -0.09 15.66
N LEU A 31 10.04 1.08 16.27
CA LEU A 31 11.09 2.05 16.55
C LEU A 31 12.07 1.56 17.64
N ALA A 32 11.59 0.83 18.63
CA ALA A 32 12.44 0.30 19.70
C ALA A 32 13.31 -0.87 19.24
N GLN A 33 12.81 -1.70 18.33
CA GLN A 33 13.50 -2.90 17.82
C GLN A 33 14.24 -2.66 16.50
N GLY A 34 14.04 -1.50 15.86
CA GLY A 34 14.61 -1.19 14.56
C GLY A 34 16.12 -0.93 14.62
N GLU A 35 16.82 -1.37 13.59
CA GLU A 35 18.22 -0.99 13.38
C GLU A 35 18.26 0.37 12.64
N PHE A 36 18.91 1.36 13.26
CA PHE A 36 19.06 2.70 12.69
C PHE A 36 20.53 3.02 12.50
N ASN A 37 20.93 3.22 11.25
CA ASN A 37 22.30 3.62 10.91
C ASN A 37 22.63 5.06 11.35
N ASN A 38 21.63 5.85 11.72
CA ASN A 38 21.79 7.24 12.14
C ASN A 38 20.67 7.63 13.13
N ILE A 39 21.06 8.23 14.27
CA ILE A 39 20.12 8.71 15.30
C ILE A 39 19.13 9.76 14.77
N SER A 40 19.52 10.59 13.80
CA SER A 40 18.65 11.59 13.19
C SER A 40 17.45 10.96 12.47
N VAL A 41 17.59 9.74 11.93
CA VAL A 41 16.48 9.02 11.29
C VAL A 41 15.45 8.59 12.34
N LEU A 42 15.92 8.04 13.47
CA LEU A 42 15.05 7.67 14.58
C LEU A 42 14.34 8.89 15.15
N GLN A 43 15.07 9.99 15.41
CA GLN A 43 14.50 11.24 15.89
C GLN A 43 13.45 11.80 14.92
N GLY A 44 13.75 11.81 13.61
CA GLY A 44 12.79 12.26 12.60
C GLY A 44 11.51 11.43 12.56
N ARG A 45 11.61 10.10 12.72
CA ARG A 45 10.43 9.22 12.81
C ARG A 45 9.64 9.47 14.09
N LEU A 46 10.30 9.66 15.23
CA LEU A 46 9.65 9.96 16.51
C LEU A 46 8.91 11.31 16.47
N LEU A 47 9.56 12.36 15.96
CA LEU A 47 8.99 13.70 15.85
C LEU A 47 7.73 13.74 14.97
N SER A 48 7.68 12.91 13.93
CA SER A 48 6.55 12.85 13.00
C SER A 48 5.53 11.76 13.34
N LEU A 49 5.79 10.93 14.36
CA LEU A 49 5.02 9.73 14.67
C LEU A 49 3.54 10.05 14.91
N SER A 50 3.27 11.00 15.82
CA SER A 50 1.91 11.39 16.17
C SER A 50 1.10 11.85 14.97
N HIS A 51 1.70 12.69 14.12
CA HIS A 51 1.06 13.19 12.92
C HIS A 51 0.66 12.04 11.97
N TYR A 52 1.58 11.10 11.69
CA TYR A 52 1.27 10.00 10.78
C TYR A 52 0.28 8.98 11.37
N ILE A 53 0.31 8.75 12.68
CA ILE A 53 -0.65 7.89 13.37
C ILE A 53 -2.05 8.50 13.32
N SER A 54 -2.22 9.75 13.75
CA SER A 54 -3.51 10.43 13.72
C SER A 54 -4.07 10.49 12.31
N ARG A 55 -3.20 10.78 11.32
CA ARG A 55 -3.60 10.76 9.91
C ARG A 55 -4.04 9.37 9.45
N ALA A 56 -3.31 8.31 9.79
CA ALA A 56 -3.66 6.95 9.40
C ALA A 56 -4.98 6.52 10.04
N ALA A 57 -5.15 6.72 11.35
CA ALA A 57 -6.38 6.40 12.06
C ALA A 57 -7.59 7.13 11.44
N HIS A 58 -7.47 8.44 11.21
CA HIS A 58 -8.53 9.23 10.57
C HIS A 58 -8.90 8.70 9.18
N LEU A 59 -7.91 8.41 8.35
CA LEU A 59 -8.14 7.87 7.01
C LEU A 59 -8.71 6.45 7.04
N MET A 60 -8.36 5.63 8.03
CA MET A 60 -8.91 4.28 8.18
C MET A 60 -10.38 4.30 8.57
N VAL A 61 -10.79 5.17 9.49
CA VAL A 61 -12.21 5.32 9.87
C VAL A 61 -13.07 5.78 8.68
N GLN A 62 -12.54 6.63 7.81
CA GLN A 62 -13.28 7.21 6.68
C GLN A 62 -13.17 6.42 5.37
N ALA A 63 -12.31 5.40 5.31
CA ALA A 63 -12.00 4.72 4.05
C ALA A 63 -13.23 3.99 3.48
N GLN A 64 -13.60 4.35 2.25
CA GLN A 64 -14.60 3.61 1.48
C GLN A 64 -13.94 2.42 0.80
N THR A 65 -13.89 1.29 1.51
CA THR A 65 -13.18 0.08 1.07
C THR A 65 -14.06 -1.15 1.17
N PRO A 66 -13.88 -2.15 0.28
CA PRO A 66 -14.58 -3.43 0.38
C PRO A 66 -14.02 -4.37 1.47
N MET A 67 -13.13 -3.89 2.34
CA MET A 67 -12.49 -4.67 3.40
C MET A 67 -13.10 -4.32 4.76
N GLN A 68 -12.99 -5.24 5.71
CA GLN A 68 -13.42 -5.00 7.08
C GLN A 68 -12.31 -4.32 7.86
N LEU A 69 -12.63 -3.26 8.60
CA LEU A 69 -11.69 -2.61 9.50
C LEU A 69 -11.60 -3.41 10.80
N ASP A 70 -10.40 -3.86 11.13
CA ASP A 70 -10.08 -4.37 12.46
C ASP A 70 -9.45 -3.23 13.27
N VAL A 71 -10.29 -2.59 14.08
CA VAL A 71 -9.95 -1.44 14.90
C VAL A 71 -8.88 -1.80 15.94
N GLN A 72 -8.98 -2.98 16.56
CA GLN A 72 -8.09 -3.42 17.64
C GLN A 72 -6.67 -3.69 17.15
N ASN A 73 -6.51 -4.20 15.92
CA ASN A 73 -5.20 -4.48 15.34
C ASN A 73 -4.73 -3.39 14.36
N ALA A 74 -5.51 -2.33 14.17
CA ALA A 74 -5.32 -1.31 13.13
C ALA A 74 -4.97 -1.93 11.76
N SER A 75 -5.84 -2.82 11.27
CA SER A 75 -5.60 -3.59 10.06
C SER A 75 -6.85 -3.78 9.19
N TRP A 76 -6.65 -4.17 7.93
CA TRP A 76 -7.74 -4.52 7.02
C TRP A 76 -7.90 -6.03 6.91
N SER A 77 -9.11 -6.52 7.16
CA SER A 77 -9.46 -7.93 7.06
C SER A 77 -10.21 -8.24 5.77
N SER A 78 -9.74 -9.27 5.06
CA SER A 78 -10.40 -9.84 3.88
C SER A 78 -10.07 -11.32 3.73
N LYS A 79 -10.93 -12.08 3.05
CA LYS A 79 -10.74 -13.52 2.85
C LYS A 79 -9.51 -13.80 1.99
N GLN A 80 -8.53 -14.50 2.55
CA GLN A 80 -7.31 -14.89 1.84
C GLN A 80 -7.55 -16.06 0.88
N ALA A 81 -7.14 -15.88 -0.38
CA ALA A 81 -7.16 -16.92 -1.39
C ALA A 81 -6.11 -18.02 -1.08
N SER A 82 -6.37 -19.26 -1.48
CA SER A 82 -5.44 -20.37 -1.28
C SER A 82 -4.12 -20.21 -2.05
N LYS A 83 -4.19 -19.59 -3.23
CA LYS A 83 -3.06 -19.29 -4.13
C LYS A 83 -3.01 -17.80 -4.45
N LEU A 84 -1.82 -17.32 -4.83
CA LEU A 84 -1.61 -15.96 -5.32
C LEU A 84 -2.48 -15.71 -6.56
N PRO A 85 -3.29 -14.64 -6.61
CA PRO A 85 -4.18 -14.38 -7.74
C PRO A 85 -3.40 -13.84 -8.95
N MET A 86 -2.85 -14.76 -9.75
CA MET A 86 -2.06 -14.46 -10.97
C MET A 86 -2.91 -14.32 -12.24
N SER A 87 -4.23 -14.46 -12.15
CA SER A 87 -5.11 -14.30 -13.32
C SER A 87 -5.03 -12.88 -13.89
N GLY A 88 -4.77 -12.77 -15.19
CA GLY A 88 -4.62 -11.50 -15.91
C GLY A 88 -3.32 -10.74 -15.63
N GLN A 89 -2.32 -11.43 -15.05
CA GLN A 89 -0.97 -10.92 -14.80
C GLN A 89 0.03 -11.34 -15.89
N GLU A 90 -0.42 -11.54 -17.13
CA GLU A 90 0.52 -11.77 -18.23
C GLU A 90 1.36 -10.51 -18.49
N HIS A 91 2.61 -10.70 -18.91
CA HIS A 91 3.56 -9.62 -19.20
C HIS A 91 2.96 -8.52 -20.09
N ALA A 92 2.36 -8.91 -21.20
CA ALA A 92 1.71 -8.00 -22.15
C ALA A 92 0.54 -7.23 -21.50
N SER A 93 -0.28 -7.91 -20.69
CA SER A 93 -1.41 -7.33 -19.97
C SER A 93 -0.96 -6.27 -18.95
N ILE A 94 0.15 -6.52 -18.25
CA ILE A 94 0.75 -5.57 -17.30
C ILE A 94 1.31 -4.36 -18.06
N CYS A 95 2.15 -4.58 -19.07
CA CYS A 95 2.75 -3.50 -19.86
C CYS A 95 1.69 -2.60 -20.51
N ALA A 96 0.67 -3.18 -21.15
CA ALA A 96 -0.41 -2.42 -21.77
C ALA A 96 -1.19 -1.56 -20.76
N TRP A 97 -1.36 -2.04 -19.52
CA TRP A 97 -2.03 -1.29 -18.48
C TRP A 97 -1.23 -0.06 -18.04
N TYR A 98 0.07 -0.24 -17.78
CA TYR A 98 0.96 0.84 -17.32
C TYR A 98 1.34 1.84 -18.40
N LEU A 99 1.35 1.43 -19.66
CA LEU A 99 1.58 2.33 -20.81
C LEU A 99 0.33 3.14 -21.20
N SER A 100 -0.82 2.87 -20.58
CA SER A 100 -2.03 3.63 -20.86
C SER A 100 -1.88 5.12 -20.48
N LYS A 101 -2.58 6.00 -21.22
CA LYS A 101 -2.49 7.46 -21.01
C LYS A 101 -3.06 7.91 -19.66
N ASP A 102 -3.91 7.09 -19.05
CA ASP A 102 -4.63 7.42 -17.81
C ASP A 102 -3.76 7.34 -16.55
N ILE A 103 -2.58 6.70 -16.62
CA ILE A 103 -1.70 6.52 -15.47
C ILE A 103 -1.08 7.86 -15.06
N SER A 104 -1.26 8.23 -13.79
CA SER A 104 -0.75 9.45 -13.19
C SER A 104 0.14 9.18 -11.97
N LEU A 105 0.85 10.22 -11.52
CA LEU A 105 1.66 10.17 -10.31
C LEU A 105 0.78 10.00 -9.06
N GLY A 106 1.31 9.34 -8.04
CA GLY A 106 0.61 9.01 -6.81
C GLY A 106 -0.34 7.82 -6.92
N LEU A 107 -0.48 7.21 -8.10
CA LEU A 107 -1.34 6.05 -8.28
C LEU A 107 -0.84 4.86 -7.46
N VAL A 108 -1.70 4.30 -6.61
CA VAL A 108 -1.39 3.13 -5.79
C VAL A 108 -1.41 1.86 -6.64
N VAL A 109 -0.34 1.09 -6.55
CA VAL A 109 -0.10 -0.09 -7.39
C VAL A 109 0.40 -1.28 -6.57
N PRO A 110 0.00 -2.52 -6.92
CA PRO A 110 0.49 -3.70 -6.26
C PRO A 110 1.86 -4.10 -6.81
N VAL A 111 2.75 -4.49 -5.90
CA VAL A 111 4.09 -4.98 -6.23
C VAL A 111 4.33 -6.28 -5.47
N TYR A 112 4.73 -7.34 -6.16
CA TYR A 112 5.07 -8.61 -5.51
C TYR A 112 6.52 -8.64 -5.06
N PHE A 113 6.75 -9.09 -3.82
CA PHE A 113 8.09 -9.22 -3.22
C PHE A 113 8.06 -10.21 -2.06
N GLN A 114 9.08 -11.06 -1.95
CA GLN A 114 9.30 -11.97 -0.81
C GLN A 114 8.00 -12.60 -0.27
N GLN A 115 7.20 -13.22 -1.14
CA GLN A 115 5.97 -13.95 -0.79
C GLN A 115 4.72 -13.11 -0.48
N ARG A 116 4.77 -11.77 -0.60
CA ARG A 116 3.59 -10.90 -0.39
C ARG A 116 3.37 -9.94 -1.54
N VAL A 117 2.13 -9.49 -1.68
CA VAL A 117 1.80 -8.31 -2.49
C VAL A 117 1.88 -7.10 -1.58
N LEU A 118 2.69 -6.12 -1.96
CA LEU A 118 2.91 -4.84 -1.30
C LEU A 118 2.09 -3.75 -1.99
N LEU A 119 1.76 -2.70 -1.23
CA LEU A 119 1.30 -1.45 -1.80
C LEU A 119 2.48 -0.51 -2.02
N ASP A 120 2.60 -0.03 -3.25
CA ASP A 120 3.52 1.05 -3.61
C ASP A 120 2.76 2.12 -4.39
N CYS A 121 3.40 3.24 -4.72
CA CYS A 121 2.81 4.28 -5.54
C CYS A 121 3.76 4.71 -6.66
N VAL A 122 3.17 5.09 -7.79
CA VAL A 122 3.90 5.62 -8.94
C VAL A 122 4.45 7.00 -8.59
N ASP A 123 5.77 7.18 -8.68
CA ASP A 123 6.41 8.48 -8.39
C ASP A 123 7.09 9.11 -9.61
N ARG A 124 7.39 8.33 -10.66
CA ARG A 124 7.90 8.85 -11.95
C ARG A 124 7.39 8.02 -13.13
N LEU A 125 7.18 8.69 -14.26
CA LEU A 125 6.81 8.09 -15.55
C LEU A 125 7.83 8.53 -16.60
N ASP A 126 8.39 7.58 -17.33
CA ASP A 126 9.35 7.79 -18.42
C ASP A 126 8.78 7.15 -19.68
N ARG A 127 8.00 7.93 -20.42
CA ARG A 127 7.29 7.46 -21.63
C ARG A 127 8.22 7.23 -22.81
N GLU A 128 9.36 7.92 -22.84
CA GLU A 128 10.36 7.79 -23.91
C GLU A 128 11.06 6.43 -23.84
N ASN A 129 11.49 6.01 -22.65
CA ASN A 129 12.17 4.73 -22.46
C ASN A 129 11.22 3.59 -22.05
N LEU A 130 9.91 3.82 -22.03
CA LEU A 130 8.89 2.87 -21.58
C LEU A 130 9.18 2.34 -20.17
N ARG A 131 9.45 3.24 -19.21
CA ARG A 131 9.73 2.88 -17.81
C ARG A 131 8.79 3.58 -16.85
N ILE A 132 8.55 2.92 -15.73
CA ILE A 132 7.81 3.48 -14.61
C ILE A 132 8.62 3.30 -13.33
N ARG A 133 8.57 4.29 -12.44
CA ARG A 133 9.17 4.19 -11.12
C ARG A 133 8.08 4.17 -10.07
N THR A 134 8.21 3.25 -9.12
CA THR A 134 7.47 3.31 -7.88
C THR A 134 8.39 3.73 -6.75
N ASN A 135 7.80 4.30 -5.71
CA ASN A 135 8.55 5.00 -4.67
C ASN A 135 9.47 4.08 -3.84
N VAL A 136 9.08 2.83 -3.56
CA VAL A 136 9.92 1.87 -2.81
C VAL A 136 10.62 0.88 -3.74
N ALA A 137 9.90 0.27 -4.68
CA ALA A 137 10.44 -0.78 -5.54
C ALA A 137 11.33 -0.26 -6.69
N GLY A 138 11.28 1.04 -6.98
CA GLY A 138 12.17 1.68 -7.95
C GLY A 138 11.70 1.50 -9.39
N TRP A 139 12.66 1.42 -10.33
CA TRP A 139 12.37 1.43 -11.77
C TRP A 139 11.99 0.04 -12.30
N PHE A 140 10.98 0.04 -13.17
CA PHE A 140 10.49 -1.10 -13.95
C PHE A 140 10.52 -0.77 -15.44
N SER A 141 10.85 -1.75 -16.28
CA SER A 141 10.87 -1.62 -17.74
C SER A 141 9.65 -2.30 -18.35
N LEU A 142 8.88 -1.55 -19.13
CA LEU A 142 7.61 -1.98 -19.74
C LEU A 142 7.78 -2.41 -21.20
N SER A 143 8.98 -2.83 -21.60
CA SER A 143 9.25 -3.29 -22.96
C SER A 143 8.60 -4.65 -23.23
N ALA A 144 7.84 -4.75 -24.32
CA ALA A 144 7.17 -5.98 -24.74
C ALA A 144 8.13 -7.03 -25.32
N SER A 145 9.33 -6.62 -25.74
CA SER A 145 10.34 -7.48 -26.38
C SER A 145 11.47 -7.92 -25.42
N ALA A 146 11.42 -7.49 -24.17
CA ALA A 146 12.40 -7.91 -23.17
C ALA A 146 11.97 -9.23 -22.53
N SER A 147 12.92 -10.16 -22.37
CA SER A 147 12.79 -11.39 -21.57
C SER A 147 12.07 -11.14 -20.24
N ASP A 148 11.36 -12.14 -19.70
CA ASP A 148 10.48 -12.14 -18.50
C ASP A 148 10.95 -11.31 -17.28
N ASN A 149 12.23 -10.95 -17.19
CA ASN A 149 12.81 -10.09 -16.16
C ASN A 149 12.53 -8.59 -16.30
N SER A 150 11.86 -8.08 -17.33
CA SER A 150 11.73 -6.61 -17.50
C SER A 150 10.75 -5.94 -16.53
N ILE A 151 9.72 -6.68 -16.09
CA ILE A 151 8.79 -6.27 -15.02
C ILE A 151 9.40 -6.48 -13.62
N CYS A 152 10.59 -7.07 -13.54
CA CYS A 152 11.34 -7.20 -12.31
C CYS A 152 12.27 -5.99 -12.12
N SER A 153 12.14 -5.31 -10.99
CA SER A 153 13.14 -4.32 -10.58
C SER A 153 14.47 -5.00 -10.24
N LYS A 154 15.54 -4.20 -10.17
CA LYS A 154 16.87 -4.65 -9.70
C LYS A 154 16.86 -5.29 -8.30
N LYS A 155 15.82 -5.05 -7.49
CA LYS A 155 15.68 -5.56 -6.13
C LYS A 155 14.70 -6.75 -6.03
N ALA A 156 14.46 -7.47 -7.13
CA ALA A 156 13.54 -8.61 -7.19
C ALA A 156 12.06 -8.30 -6.86
N TYR A 157 11.65 -7.03 -6.91
CA TYR A 157 10.23 -6.68 -6.95
C TYR A 157 9.65 -6.94 -8.33
N GLN A 158 8.43 -7.44 -8.41
CA GLN A 158 7.67 -7.61 -9.65
C GLN A 158 6.45 -6.69 -9.65
N LEU A 159 6.31 -5.85 -10.67
CA LEU A 159 5.12 -5.01 -10.83
C LEU A 159 3.91 -5.87 -11.20
N LEU A 160 2.76 -5.63 -10.59
CA LEU A 160 1.52 -6.34 -10.90
C LEU A 160 0.45 -5.36 -11.39
N LYS A 161 -0.37 -5.81 -12.34
CA LYS A 161 -1.55 -5.06 -12.78
C LYS A 161 -2.60 -5.03 -11.66
N PRO A 162 -3.07 -3.84 -11.24
CA PRO A 162 -4.11 -3.75 -10.22
C PRO A 162 -5.39 -4.50 -10.60
N ASN A 163 -5.87 -5.32 -9.67
CA ASN A 163 -7.21 -5.90 -9.70
C ASN A 163 -7.76 -6.01 -8.28
N LYS A 164 -9.08 -6.16 -8.12
CA LYS A 164 -9.72 -6.12 -6.80
C LYS A 164 -9.14 -7.16 -5.83
N LYS A 165 -8.88 -8.38 -6.30
CA LYS A 165 -8.33 -9.47 -5.47
C LYS A 165 -6.90 -9.17 -5.01
N LEU A 166 -6.04 -8.67 -5.90
CA LEU A 166 -4.67 -8.29 -5.58
C LEU A 166 -4.60 -7.08 -4.66
N MET A 167 -5.43 -6.05 -4.91
CA MET A 167 -5.46 -4.86 -4.07
C MET A 167 -5.95 -5.21 -2.66
N GLN A 168 -6.99 -6.04 -2.52
CA GLN A 168 -7.45 -6.52 -1.22
C GLN A 168 -6.38 -7.36 -0.52
N ALA A 169 -5.72 -8.27 -1.25
CA ALA A 169 -4.63 -9.06 -0.73
C ALA A 169 -3.48 -8.19 -0.20
N ALA A 170 -3.09 -7.16 -0.94
CA ALA A 170 -2.04 -6.23 -0.54
C ALA A 170 -2.42 -5.44 0.72
N CYS A 171 -3.65 -4.92 0.77
CA CYS A 171 -4.16 -4.19 1.91
C CYS A 171 -4.32 -5.05 3.18
N SER A 172 -4.62 -6.33 3.03
CA SER A 172 -4.73 -7.29 4.15
C SER A 172 -3.43 -8.03 4.45
N GLY A 173 -2.33 -7.68 3.78
CA GLY A 173 -1.02 -8.25 4.03
C GLY A 173 -0.93 -9.75 3.72
N HIS A 174 -1.78 -10.27 2.82
CA HIS A 174 -1.83 -11.68 2.49
C HIS A 174 -0.51 -12.18 1.90
N ARG A 175 -0.18 -13.43 2.25
CA ARG A 175 1.10 -14.06 1.92
C ARG A 175 0.92 -15.47 1.36
N TRP A 176 1.85 -15.85 0.49
CA TRP A 176 1.89 -17.18 -0.09
C TRP A 176 3.30 -17.72 -0.16
N GLN A 177 3.50 -18.91 0.37
CA GLN A 177 4.75 -19.67 0.28
C GLN A 177 4.44 -21.02 -0.35
N ASP A 178 5.22 -21.43 -1.35
CA ASP A 178 5.06 -22.72 -2.06
C ASP A 178 3.62 -22.99 -2.53
N ASN A 179 2.99 -21.97 -3.11
CA ASN A 179 1.59 -22.00 -3.56
C ASN A 179 0.55 -22.32 -2.47
N LYS A 180 0.89 -22.10 -1.20
CA LYS A 180 -0.01 -22.23 -0.05
C LYS A 180 -0.14 -20.89 0.66
N LYS A 181 -1.35 -20.60 1.14
CA LYS A 181 -1.58 -19.43 2.00
C LYS A 181 -0.82 -19.61 3.32
N VAL A 182 -0.15 -18.56 3.77
CA VAL A 182 0.47 -18.46 5.09
C VAL A 182 -0.13 -17.25 5.83
N PRO A 183 0.05 -17.14 7.16
CA PRO A 183 -0.50 -16.03 7.91
C PRO A 183 -0.10 -14.67 7.31
N PRO A 184 -1.04 -13.71 7.25
CA PRO A 184 -0.76 -12.39 6.70
C PRO A 184 0.30 -11.68 7.53
N SER A 185 1.09 -10.83 6.87
CA SER A 185 2.01 -9.92 7.56
C SER A 185 1.35 -8.58 7.82
N MET A 186 1.70 -8.00 8.95
CA MET A 186 1.34 -6.63 9.28
C MET A 186 1.83 -5.64 8.20
N LEU A 187 0.99 -4.67 7.87
CA LEU A 187 1.33 -3.58 6.95
C LEU A 187 2.20 -2.54 7.66
N SER A 188 3.14 -1.97 6.93
CA SER A 188 3.81 -0.76 7.40
C SER A 188 2.84 0.43 7.48
N LEU A 189 3.16 1.46 8.27
CA LEU A 189 2.36 2.69 8.34
C LEU A 189 2.16 3.32 6.96
N ARG A 190 3.19 3.26 6.11
CA ARG A 190 3.12 3.73 4.72
C ARG A 190 2.11 2.94 3.89
N GLU A 191 2.13 1.61 3.99
CA GLU A 191 1.18 0.77 3.25
C GLU A 191 -0.26 0.97 3.75
N LEU A 192 -0.46 1.19 5.05
CA LEU A 192 -1.78 1.56 5.57
C LEU A 192 -2.26 2.88 4.98
N LEU A 193 -1.43 3.92 4.95
CA LEU A 193 -1.79 5.19 4.32
C LEU A 193 -2.13 5.03 2.83
N LEU A 194 -1.35 4.22 2.11
CA LEU A 194 -1.63 3.90 0.71
C LEU A 194 -2.97 3.16 0.56
N SER A 195 -3.28 2.21 1.46
CA SER A 195 -4.53 1.44 1.41
C SER A 195 -5.78 2.31 1.49
N CYS A 196 -5.71 3.43 2.23
CA CYS A 196 -6.79 4.40 2.34
C CYS A 196 -6.93 5.33 1.12
N SER A 197 -5.94 5.36 0.23
CA SER A 197 -5.91 6.24 -0.96
C SER A 197 -6.26 5.52 -2.27
N ILE A 198 -6.71 4.26 -2.18
CA ILE A 198 -7.08 3.45 -3.33
C ILE A 198 -8.46 3.86 -3.84
N ASN A 199 -8.55 4.19 -5.12
CA ASN A 199 -9.83 4.31 -5.80
C ASN A 199 -10.36 2.92 -6.18
N TRP A 200 -11.22 2.36 -5.32
CA TRP A 200 -11.81 1.03 -5.51
C TRP A 200 -12.79 0.93 -6.69
N GLN A 201 -13.25 2.06 -7.22
CA GLN A 201 -14.10 2.11 -8.41
C GLN A 201 -13.26 2.14 -9.69
N ASN A 202 -12.06 2.73 -9.65
CA ASN A 202 -11.19 2.85 -10.81
C ASN A 202 -9.71 2.89 -10.44
N PHE A 203 -9.01 1.76 -10.59
CA PHE A 203 -7.58 1.63 -10.28
C PHE A 203 -6.64 2.38 -11.22
N LYS A 204 -7.13 3.04 -12.29
CA LYS A 204 -6.29 3.89 -13.13
C LYS A 204 -6.23 5.33 -12.64
N LYS A 205 -7.10 5.73 -11.72
CA LYS A 205 -7.19 7.09 -11.19
C LYS A 205 -6.85 7.10 -9.71
N PRO A 206 -6.04 8.06 -9.23
CA PRO A 206 -5.91 8.31 -7.79
C PRO A 206 -7.29 8.61 -7.18
N LEU A 207 -7.43 8.34 -5.88
CA LEU A 207 -8.59 8.79 -5.14
C LEU A 207 -8.55 10.33 -5.04
N THR A 208 -9.53 11.00 -5.60
CA THR A 208 -9.76 12.43 -5.37
C THR A 208 -10.41 12.58 -4.00
N LEU A 209 -9.68 13.15 -3.05
CA LEU A 209 -10.21 13.56 -1.75
C LEU A 209 -11.03 14.84 -1.89
#